data_AF-A0A0F9ZCC5-F1
#
_entry.id   AF-A0A0F9ZCC5-F1
#
_cell.length_a   1.000
_cell.length_b   1.000
_cell.length_c   1.000
_cell.angle_alpha   90.00
_cell.angle_beta   90.00
_cell.angle_gamma   90.00
#
_symmetry.space_group_name_H-M   'P 1'
#
loop_
_entity.id
_entity.type
_entity.pdbx_description
1 polymer ?
#
loop_
_entity_poly.entity_id
_entity_poly.type
_entity_poly.pdbx_seq_one_letter_code
_entity_poly.pdbx_strand_id
1 'polypeptide(L)'
;MCQILKNESGKFTDLVKKFCKSDTYKLEIYDALKSKQLTEFEIIQLINISPSHIIDLALVIEEVEERYTEDELNDILEIFKK
;
A
#
# COMPACT_ATOMS: atom_id res chain seq x y z
N MET A 1 -1.15 14.26 7.55
CA MET A 1 -2.31 13.37 7.71
C MET A 1 -3.27 13.65 6.55
N CYS A 2 -3.23 12.88 5.46
CA CYS A 2 -4.05 13.13 4.28
C CYS A 2 -5.37 12.35 4.39
N GLN A 3 -6.49 13.07 4.50
CA GLN A 3 -7.84 12.51 4.58
C GLN A 3 -8.28 12.09 3.17
N ILE A 4 -8.56 10.80 2.94
CA ILE A 4 -9.10 10.31 1.67
C ILE A 4 -10.62 10.22 1.78
N LEU A 5 -11.28 11.16 1.10
CA LEU A 5 -12.72 11.22 0.92
C LEU A 5 -13.18 10.21 -0.13
N LYS A 6 -14.28 9.52 0.22
CA LYS A 6 -15.13 8.68 -0.64
C LYS A 6 -15.33 9.33 -2.01
N ASN A 7 -14.99 8.64 -3.10
CA ASN A 7 -15.59 8.97 -4.39
C ASN A 7 -15.68 7.75 -5.30
N GLU A 8 -16.92 7.36 -5.59
CA GLU A 8 -17.29 6.25 -6.46
C GLU A 8 -17.24 6.77 -7.91
N SER A 9 -16.55 6.05 -8.81
CA SER A 9 -16.57 6.20 -10.30
C SER A 9 -15.42 6.96 -11.01
N GLY A 10 -14.24 7.12 -10.41
CA GLY A 10 -13.01 7.56 -11.13
C GLY A 10 -12.08 6.39 -11.46
N LYS A 11 -11.53 6.30 -12.68
CA LYS A 11 -10.51 5.27 -12.99
C LYS A 11 -9.32 5.43 -12.06
N PHE A 12 -9.05 4.41 -11.25
CA PHE A 12 -8.13 4.41 -10.11
C PHE A 12 -6.70 4.92 -10.42
N THR A 13 -6.23 4.72 -11.66
CA THR A 13 -4.97 5.27 -12.17
C THR A 13 -4.88 6.79 -12.01
N ASP A 14 -6.02 7.48 -12.00
CA ASP A 14 -6.10 8.93 -11.87
C ASP A 14 -5.93 9.38 -10.41
N LEU A 15 -6.31 8.55 -9.42
CA LEU A 15 -6.07 8.81 -8.00
C LEU A 15 -4.59 8.65 -7.67
N VAL A 16 -3.96 7.57 -8.12
CA VAL A 16 -2.51 7.38 -7.95
C VAL A 16 -1.75 8.54 -8.58
N LYS A 17 -2.06 8.93 -9.83
CA LYS A 17 -1.42 10.09 -10.49
C LYS A 17 -1.69 11.42 -9.77
N LYS A 18 -2.86 11.58 -9.13
CA LYS A 18 -3.24 12.81 -8.42
C LYS A 18 -2.54 12.96 -7.07
N PHE A 19 -2.36 11.88 -6.33
CA PHE A 19 -1.79 11.90 -4.98
C PHE A 19 -0.30 11.53 -4.94
N CYS A 20 0.14 10.69 -5.88
CA CYS A 20 1.53 10.36 -6.11
C CYS A 20 1.99 11.15 -7.34
N LYS A 21 2.64 12.31 -7.13
CA LYS A 21 3.31 13.06 -8.22
C LYS A 21 4.14 12.07 -9.04
N SER A 22 3.79 11.89 -10.32
CA SER A 22 4.43 11.08 -11.39
C SER A 22 5.65 10.20 -11.03
N ASP A 23 5.57 9.40 -9.97
CA ASP A 23 6.66 8.53 -9.54
C ASP A 23 6.39 7.16 -10.15
N THR A 24 7.11 6.84 -11.23
CA THR A 24 7.13 5.50 -11.83
C THR A 24 7.36 4.42 -10.77
N TYR A 25 8.20 4.74 -9.78
CA TYR A 25 8.46 3.89 -8.61
C TYR A 25 7.19 3.49 -7.83
N LYS A 26 6.25 4.42 -7.64
CA LYS A 26 5.02 4.15 -6.88
C LYS A 26 4.03 3.28 -7.66
N LEU A 27 4.06 3.34 -8.99
CA LEU A 27 3.30 2.43 -9.84
C LEU A 27 3.86 1.01 -9.78
N GLU A 28 5.18 0.86 -9.78
CA GLU A 28 5.83 -0.45 -9.62
C GLU A 28 5.52 -1.09 -8.26
N ILE A 29 5.56 -0.31 -7.17
CA ILE A 29 5.15 -0.77 -5.84
C ILE A 29 3.68 -1.20 -5.84
N TYR A 30 2.81 -0.39 -6.43
CA TYR A 30 1.38 -0.69 -6.50
C TYR A 30 1.11 -2.02 -7.21
N ASP A 31 1.75 -2.26 -8.35
CA ASP A 31 1.60 -3.51 -9.09
C ASP A 31 2.19 -4.71 -8.32
N ALA A 32 3.29 -4.53 -7.58
CA ALA A 32 3.88 -5.57 -6.73
C ALA A 32 2.97 -5.95 -5.54
N LEU A 33 2.25 -4.98 -4.96
CA LEU A 33 1.37 -5.21 -3.81
C LEU A 33 0.03 -5.86 -4.19
N LYS A 34 -0.40 -5.77 -5.45
CA LYS A 34 -1.64 -6.41 -5.92
C LYS A 34 -1.67 -7.92 -5.73
N SER A 35 -0.51 -8.59 -5.75
CA SER A 35 -0.42 -10.04 -5.53
C SER A 35 -0.39 -10.44 -4.05
N LYS A 36 -0.40 -9.48 -3.12
CA LYS A 36 -0.22 -9.72 -1.68
C LYS A 36 -1.54 -9.74 -0.89
N GLN A 37 -2.69 -9.95 -1.55
CA GLN A 37 -4.02 -10.02 -0.90
C GLN A 37 -4.39 -8.78 -0.04
N LEU A 38 -3.83 -7.64 -0.40
CA LEU A 38 -4.15 -6.34 0.19
C LEU A 38 -5.35 -5.72 -0.54
N THR A 39 -6.19 -5.01 0.20
CA THR A 39 -7.23 -4.17 -0.38
C THR A 39 -6.60 -2.98 -1.09
N GLU A 40 -7.30 -2.40 -2.08
CA GLU A 40 -6.79 -1.21 -2.78
C GLU A 40 -6.51 -0.04 -1.83
N PHE A 41 -7.29 0.07 -0.76
CA PHE A 41 -7.10 1.11 0.25
C PHE A 41 -5.82 0.88 1.08
N GLU A 42 -5.59 -0.35 1.54
CA GLU A 42 -4.35 -0.73 2.24
C GLU A 42 -3.12 -0.43 1.38
N ILE A 43 -3.15 -0.82 0.10
CA ILE A 43 -2.05 -0.55 -0.84
C ILE A 43 -1.75 0.95 -0.94
N ILE A 44 -2.78 1.80 -1.08
CA ILE A 44 -2.60 3.25 -1.13
C ILE A 44 -1.99 3.78 0.17
N GLN A 45 -2.49 3.33 1.32
CA GLN A 45 -1.97 3.77 2.61
C GLN A 45 -0.51 3.35 2.77
N LEU A 46 -0.15 2.11 2.43
CA LEU A 46 1.23 1.61 2.48
C LEU A 46 2.16 2.41 1.55
N ILE A 47 1.75 2.70 0.30
CA ILE A 47 2.52 3.57 -0.61
C ILE A 47 2.71 4.97 -0.03
N ASN A 48 1.71 5.49 0.67
CA ASN A 48 1.78 6.83 1.25
C ASN A 48 2.65 6.90 2.51
N ILE A 49 2.67 5.86 3.34
CA ILE A 49 3.47 5.82 4.57
C ILE A 49 4.88 5.26 4.38
N SER A 50 5.11 4.49 3.31
CA SER A 50 6.39 3.83 3.00
C SER A 50 6.95 3.04 4.21
N PRO A 51 6.28 1.95 4.62
CA PRO A 51 6.59 1.23 5.85
C PRO A 51 8.04 0.73 5.85
N SER A 52 8.69 0.81 7.01
CA SER A 52 10.08 0.34 7.20
C SER A 52 10.19 -0.81 8.21
N HIS A 53 9.15 -1.00 9.03
CA HIS A 53 9.08 -2.02 10.06
C HIS A 53 7.71 -2.73 10.02
N ILE A 54 7.64 -3.95 10.56
CA ILE A 54 6.38 -4.73 10.57
C ILE A 54 5.26 -3.99 11.31
N ILE A 55 5.60 -3.23 12.36
CA ILE A 55 4.62 -2.42 13.09
C ILE A 55 3.94 -1.37 12.19
N ASP A 56 4.62 -0.87 11.16
CA ASP A 56 4.04 0.09 10.22
C ASP A 56 2.98 -0.58 9.33
N LEU A 57 3.13 -1.88 9.03
CA LEU A 57 2.11 -2.66 8.32
C LEU A 57 0.87 -2.85 9.19
N ALA A 58 1.05 -3.12 10.48
CA ALA A 58 -0.04 -3.30 11.45
C ALA A 58 -0.89 -2.02 11.67
N LEU A 59 -0.35 -0.84 11.35
CA LEU A 59 -1.13 0.42 11.38
C LEU A 59 -2.13 0.54 10.23
N VAL A 60 -1.96 -0.27 9.17
CA VAL A 60 -2.73 -0.17 7.93
C VAL A 60 -3.56 -1.42 7.66
N ILE A 61 -2.96 -2.59 7.88
CA ILE A 61 -3.57 -3.89 7.61
C ILE A 61 -4.33 -4.33 8.86
N GLU A 62 -5.65 -4.44 8.75
CA GLU A 62 -6.48 -4.99 9.83
C GLU A 62 -6.20 -6.49 9.99
N GLU A 63 -6.17 -6.95 11.25
CA GLU A 63 -5.96 -8.38 11.61
C GLU A 63 -4.71 -8.96 10.92
N VAL A 64 -3.61 -8.18 10.96
CA VAL A 64 -2.38 -8.49 10.22
C VAL A 64 -1.74 -9.82 10.64
N GLU A 65 -1.83 -10.17 11.93
CA GLU A 65 -1.27 -11.41 12.50
C GLU A 65 -2.11 -12.62 12.11
N GLU A 66 -3.41 -12.46 11.88
CA GLU A 66 -4.29 -13.53 11.40
C GLU A 66 -4.21 -13.73 9.87
N ARG A 67 -3.90 -12.68 9.11
CA ARG A 67 -3.90 -12.70 7.63
C ARG A 67 -2.56 -13.11 7.01
N TYR A 68 -1.46 -12.89 7.71
CA TYR A 68 -0.12 -13.07 7.17
C TYR A 68 0.81 -13.71 8.18
N THR A 69 1.71 -14.54 7.67
CA THR A 69 2.88 -15.00 8.41
C THR A 69 3.94 -13.91 8.50
N GLU A 70 4.85 -14.03 9.47
CA GLU A 70 5.97 -13.09 9.62
C GLU A 70 6.84 -13.01 8.35
N ASP A 71 7.07 -14.13 7.67
CA ASP A 71 7.81 -14.18 6.41
C ASP A 71 7.09 -13.40 5.30
N GLU A 72 5.77 -13.53 5.19
CA GLU A 72 4.97 -12.78 4.21
C GLU A 72 4.95 -11.27 4.49
N LEU A 73 4.97 -10.87 5.77
CA LEU A 73 5.07 -9.47 6.16
C LEU A 73 6.44 -8.89 5.82
N ASN A 74 7.50 -9.67 6.02
CA ASN A 74 8.85 -9.29 5.60
C ASN A 74 8.93 -9.13 4.07
N ASP A 75 8.33 -10.04 3.31
CA ASP A 75 8.24 -9.92 1.84
C ASP A 75 7.54 -8.63 1.41
N ILE A 76 6.47 -8.22 2.11
CA ILE A 76 5.76 -6.97 1.81
C ILE A 76 6.67 -5.77 2.08
N LEU A 77 7.43 -5.78 3.19
CA LEU A 77 8.38 -4.71 3.51
C LEU A 77 9.51 -4.60 2.48
N GLU A 78 10.01 -5.72 1.95
CA GLU A 78 11.08 -5.72 0.94
C GLU A 78 10.69 -4.95 -0.33
N ILE A 79 9.39 -4.86 -0.66
CA ILE A 79 8.90 -4.08 -1.81
C ILE A 79 9.25 -2.58 -1.67
N PHE A 80 9.39 -2.08 -0.44
CA PHE A 80 9.64 -0.67 -0.15
C PHE A 80 11.12 -0.32 0.06
N LYS A 81 12.02 -1.31 0.13
CA LYS A 81 13.45 -1.11 0.43
C LYS A 81 14.33 -0.72 -0.77
N LYS A 82 13.73 -0.24 -1.86
CA LYS A 82 14.44 0.17 -3.09
C LYS A 82 14.89 1.63 -3.06
#